data_AF-A0A8T5KI06-F1
#
_entry.id   AF-A0A8T5KI06-F1
#
_cell.length_a   1.000
_cell.length_b   1.000
_cell.length_c   1.000
_cell.angle_alpha   90.00
_cell.angle_beta   90.00
_cell.angle_gamma   90.00
#
_symmetry.space_group_name_H-M   'P 1'
#
loop_
_entity.id
_entity.type
_entity.pdbx_description
1 polymer ?
#
loop_
_entity_poly.entity_id
_entity_poly.type
_entity_poly.pdbx_seq_one_letter_code
_entity_poly.pdbx_strand_id
1 'polypeptide(L)' 'MNPVSTLIAVTLALVTPLIGGLLAGVDRKLTARMQERMGPPLVQPFYDVLKLWGKEPMIANRMQPVLAFGYLGFAL' A
#
# COMPACT_ATOMS: atom_id res chain seq x y z
N MET A 1 27.18 -3.72 14.86
CA MET A 1 26.06 -2.75 14.72
C MET A 1 25.69 -2.26 16.10
N ASN A 2 25.61 -0.94 16.30
CA ASN A 2 25.26 -0.39 17.61
C ASN A 2 23.80 -0.79 17.93
N PRO A 3 23.52 -1.40 19.11
CA PRO A 3 22.17 -1.90 19.43
C PRO A 3 21.10 -0.80 19.38
N VAL A 4 21.51 0.45 19.62
CA VAL A 4 20.67 1.64 19.51
C VAL A 4 20.25 1.91 18.06
N SER A 5 21.17 1.82 17.09
CA SER A 5 20.85 2.06 15.67
C SER A 5 19.90 1.01 15.09
N THR A 6 20.02 -0.25 15.53
CA THR A 6 19.12 -1.32 15.11
C THR A 6 17.72 -1.15 15.68
N LEU A 7 17.61 -0.71 16.95
CA LEU A 7 16.33 -0.39 17.57
C LEU A 7 15.61 0.74 16.83
N ILE A 8 16.32 1.81 16.50
CA ILE A 8 15.74 2.94 15.74
C ILE A 8 15.28 2.48 14.35
N ALA A 9 16.10 1.71 13.64
CA ALA A 9 15.78 1.21 12.31
C ALA A 9 14.53 0.32 12.29
N VAL A 10 14.41 -0.61 13.26
CA VAL A 10 13.23 -1.49 13.39
C VAL A 10 11.98 -0.67 13.73
N THR A 11 12.11 0.31 14.62
CA THR A 11 10.99 1.18 15.01
C THR A 11 10.49 1.97 13.80
N LEU A 12 11.39 2.58 13.03
CA LEU A 12 11.04 3.31 11.82
C LEU A 12 10.41 2.40 10.77
N ALA A 13 10.93 1.19 10.56
CA ALA A 13 10.39 0.24 9.61
C ALA A 13 8.93 -0.15 9.91
N LEU A 14 8.56 -0.24 11.20
CA LEU A 14 7.19 -0.55 11.62
C LEU A 14 6.26 0.68 11.56
N VAL A 15 6.77 1.86 11.90
CA VAL A 15 5.98 3.11 11.95
C VAL A 15 5.73 3.69 10.56
N THR A 16 6.66 3.51 9.63
CA THR A 16 6.56 4.03 8.24
C THR A 16 5.30 3.57 7.50
N PRO A 17 4.93 2.28 7.44
CA PRO A 17 3.71 1.85 6.75
C PRO A 17 2.42 2.34 7.42
N LEU A 18 2.42 2.54 8.74
CA LEU A 18 1.29 3.13 9.46
C LEU A 18 1.08 4.59 9.05
N ILE A 19 2.15 5.38 9.04
CA ILE A 19 2.10 6.79 8.62
C ILE A 19 1.78 6.89 7.12
N GLY A 20 2.39 6.05 6.28
CA GLY A 20 2.11 6.00 4.85
C GLY A 20 0.65 5.66 4.54
N GLY A 21 0.07 4.69 5.26
CA GLY A 21 -1.35 4.33 5.14
C GLY A 21 -2.28 5.48 5.55
N LEU A 22 -1.96 6.20 6.63
CA LEU A 22 -2.71 7.38 7.06
C LEU A 22 -2.63 8.52 6.06
N LEU A 23 -1.43 8.81 5.53
CA LEU A 23 -1.23 9.84 4.50
C LEU A 23 -2.00 9.51 3.22
N ALA A 24 -2.02 8.25 2.79
CA ALA A 24 -2.82 7.80 1.64
C ALA A 24 -4.33 7.98 1.88
N GLY A 25 -4.81 7.78 3.12
CA GLY A 25 -6.19 8.05 3.50
C GLY A 25 -6.53 9.55 3.45
N VAL A 26 -5.61 10.41 3.89
CA VAL A 26 -5.75 11.87 3.82
C VAL A 26 -5.78 12.34 2.37
N ASP A 27 -4.85 11.88 1.54
CA ASP A 27 -4.79 12.20 0.10
C ASP A 27 -6.09 11.83 -0.63
N ARG A 28 -6.63 10.65 -0.34
CA ARG A 28 -7.93 10.21 -0.89
C ARG A 28 -9.09 11.10 -0.46
N LYS A 29 -9.09 11.56 0.80
CA LYS A 29 -10.13 12.47 1.30
C LYS A 29 -10.01 13.85 0.66
N LEU A 30 -8.80 14.37 0.50
CA LEU A 30 -8.54 15.65 -0.14
C LEU A 30 -8.96 15.60 -1.61
N THR A 31 -8.53 14.57 -2.34
CA THR A 31 -8.89 14.36 -3.75
C THR A 31 -10.41 14.26 -3.94
N ALA A 32 -11.11 13.52 -3.07
CA ALA A 32 -12.56 13.43 -3.14
C ALA A 32 -13.24 14.79 -2.91
N ARG A 33 -12.71 15.63 -2.00
CA ARG A 33 -13.21 17.00 -1.77
C ARG A 33 -12.99 17.89 -2.98
N MET A 34 -11.85 17.78 -3.66
CA MET A 34 -11.59 18.48 -4.92
C MET A 34 -12.53 18.03 -6.05
N GLN A 35 -13.01 16.78 -6.00
CA GLN A 35 -14.00 16.23 -6.91
C GLN A 35 -15.46 16.47 -6.48
N GLU A 36 -15.71 17.37 -5.51
CA GLU A 36 -17.03 17.65 -4.94
C GLU A 36 -17.79 16.40 -4.44
N ARG A 37 -17.04 15.40 -3.99
CA ARG A 37 -17.59 14.15 -3.44
C ARG A 37 -17.24 14.01 -1.96
N MET A 38 -18.13 13.37 -1.22
CA MET A 38 -17.83 12.94 0.15
C MET A 38 -16.82 11.79 0.08
N GLY A 39 -15.57 12.09 0.46
CA GLY A 39 -14.48 11.12 0.46
C GLY A 39 -14.65 9.99 1.49
N PRO A 40 -13.94 8.86 1.28
CA PRO A 40 -13.97 7.71 2.17
C PRO A 40 -13.37 8.02 3.56
N PRO A 41 -13.62 7.18 4.58
CA PRO A 41 -13.05 7.37 5.91
C PRO A 41 -11.52 7.22 5.91
N LEU A 42 -10.83 7.88 6.85
CA LEU A 42 -9.36 7.90 6.93
C LEU A 42 -8.75 6.50 7.14
N VAL A 43 -9.48 5.60 7.80
CA VAL A 43 -9.07 4.20 8.04
C VAL A 43 -9.31 3.27 6.84
N GLN A 44 -9.92 3.76 5.76
CA GLN A 44 -10.20 2.99 4.54
C GLN A 44 -8.97 2.24 3.98
N PRO A 45 -7.76 2.83 3.92
CA PRO A 45 -6.58 2.14 3.38
C PRO A 45 -6.22 0.87 4.15
N PHE A 46 -6.44 0.83 5.47
CA PHE A 46 -6.19 -0.37 6.27
C PHE A 46 -7.21 -1.47 5.98
N TYR A 47 -8.48 -1.11 5.83
CA TYR A 47 -9.53 -2.06 5.44
C TYR A 47 -9.33 -2.62 4.04
N ASP A 48 -8.84 -1.80 3.10
CA ASP A 48 -8.53 -2.24 1.73
C ASP A 48 -7.43 -3.31 1.74
N VAL A 49 -6.37 -3.15 2.55
CA VAL A 49 -5.29 -4.15 2.70
C VAL A 49 -5.83 -5.46 3.29
N LEU A 50 -6.59 -5.39 4.38
CA LEU A 50 -7.18 -6.57 5.02
C LEU A 50 -8.12 -7.32 4.05
N LYS A 51 -8.91 -6.57 3.28
CA LYS A 51 -9.80 -7.14 2.26
C LYS A 51 -9.04 -7.85 1.15
N LEU A 52 -7.92 -7.30 0.70
CA LEU A 52 -7.09 -7.90 -0.35
C LEU A 52 -6.37 -9.16 0.13
N TRP A 53 -5.96 -9.22 1.40
CA TRP A 53 -5.36 -10.44 1.96
C TRP A 53 -6.32 -11.63 2.02
N GLY A 54 -7.61 -11.38 2.17
CA GLY A 54 -8.63 -12.43 2.16
C GLY A 54 -9.05 -12.90 0.76
N LYS A 55 -8.49 -12.33 -0.31
CA LYS A 55 -8.93 -12.60 -1.68
C LYS A 55 -8.00 -13.59 -2.38
N GLU A 56 -8.57 -14.61 -3.00
CA GLU A 56 -7.79 -15.55 -3.81
C GLU A 56 -7.24 -14.87 -5.09
N PRO A 57 -5.98 -15.15 -5.47
CA PRO A 57 -5.39 -14.62 -6.68
C PRO A 57 -6.05 -15.25 -7.91
N MET A 58 -6.73 -14.43 -8.70
CA MET A 58 -7.35 -14.89 -9.95
C MET A 58 -6.36 -14.77 -11.11
N ILE A 59 -5.60 -15.83 -11.34
CA ILE A 59 -4.64 -15.94 -12.46
C ILE A 59 -5.31 -16.72 -13.59
N ALA A 60 -5.52 -16.07 -14.74
CA ALA A 60 -6.20 -16.69 -15.88
C ALA A 60 -5.28 -17.66 -16.65
N ASN A 61 -3.97 -17.38 -16.68
CA ASN A 61 -2.99 -18.22 -17.37
C ASN A 61 -1.62 -18.16 -16.68
N ARG A 62 -0.86 -19.26 -16.67
CA ARG A 62 0.50 -19.32 -16.09
C ARG A 62 1.49 -18.32 -16.70
N MET A 63 1.28 -17.94 -17.96
CA MET A 63 2.13 -16.94 -18.64
C MET A 63 1.88 -15.51 -18.17
N GLN A 64 0.71 -15.22 -17.58
CA GLN A 64 0.33 -13.88 -17.14
C GLN A 64 1.28 -13.28 -16.09
N PRO A 65 1.67 -13.99 -14.99
CA PRO A 65 2.65 -13.46 -14.06
C PRO A 65 4.03 -13.26 -14.71
N VAL A 66 4.47 -14.18 -15.58
CA VAL A 66 5.78 -14.09 -16.26
C VAL A 66 5.86 -12.82 -17.13
N LEU A 67 4.82 -12.55 -17.91
CA LEU A 67 4.74 -11.36 -18.74
C LEU A 67 4.63 -10.08 -17.91
N ALA A 68 3.87 -10.10 -16.82
CA ALA A 68 3.75 -8.96 -15.91
C ALA A 68 5.09 -8.58 -15.26
N PHE A 69 5.86 -9.57 -14.78
CA PHE A 69 7.20 -9.34 -14.24
C PHE A 69 8.19 -8.86 -15.31
N GLY A 70 8.11 -9.41 -16.52
CA GLY A 70 8.91 -8.95 -17.66
C GLY A 70 8.64 -7.48 -18.03
N TYR A 71 7.37 -7.06 -18.05
CA TYR A 71 6.99 -5.66 -18.27
C TYR A 71 7.53 -4.75 -17.16
N LEU A 72 7.38 -5.15 -15.90
CA LEU A 72 7.84 -4.37 -14.75
C LEU A 72 9.37 -4.16 -14.78
N GLY A 73 10.14 -5.18 -15.18
CA GLY A 73 11.59 -5.08 -15.34
C GLY A 73 12.04 -4.23 -16.52
N PHE A 74 11.20 -4.02 -17.54
CA PHE A 74 11.48 -3.10 -18.64
C PHE A 74 11.03 -1.65 -18.35
N ALA A 75 9.98 -1.49 -17.53
CA ALA A 75 9.42 -0.19 -17.18
C ALA A 75 10.16 0.53 -16.04
N LEU A 76 10.94 -0.20 -15.24
CA LEU A 76 11.87 0.32 -14.22
C LEU A 76 13.21 0.73 -14.85
#